data_AF-A0A350IC56-F1
#
_entry.id   AF-A0A350IC56-F1
#
_cell.length_a   1.000
_cell.length_b   1.000
_cell.length_c   1.000
_cell.angle_alpha   90.00
_cell.angle_beta   90.00
_cell.angle_gamma   90.00
#
_symmetry.space_group_name_H-M   'P 1'
#
loop_
_entity.id
_entity.type
_entity.pdbx_description
1 polymer ?
#
loop_
_entity_poly.entity_id
_entity_poly.type
_entity_poly.pdbx_seq_one_letter_code
_entity_poly.pdbx_strand_id
1 'polypeptide(L)'
;MAKAKTKLPRRGKTQRSLEEGHIGYETTDWSSISADDYQKKITETMRHYGYFYEKKAYQSWMLAWIKKNMPESVENFKAAESWRCTSTMSSLCKMELNGCVLPESSKDFQLKHVEELLETGKVNRESNVQLDDNDEPVKAPKRKTPHELLAEKTNEFIGEIEGCVDDFFTGDLDKDWSLYDEMRKQNTAAQTARDTISYYAGVKEELRELIEDKTEDLVEGYSHMTIKEQKKFYDFISELISDCEKFIISKKATRKPRTKKATPLSKQVENVLYLKESLEYKIASVTPEQMVGAHALYLFNTKTRVMKYLVSDRRDGFLVKGSTIHGYDQEESFKKMLRKPEAMIETIGKATKSKALKEFKALKTKQSTTDARINRDTVILKIIR
;
A
#
# COMPACT_ATOMS: atom_id res chain seq x y z
N MET A 1 -19.12 -1.34 -31.40
CA MET A 1 -17.92 -0.53 -31.04
C MET A 1 -17.61 -0.73 -29.57
N ALA A 2 -16.59 -1.52 -29.23
CA ALA A 2 -16.20 -1.80 -27.86
C ALA A 2 -15.16 -0.77 -27.37
N LYS A 3 -15.52 0.07 -26.39
CA LYS A 3 -14.55 0.93 -25.69
C LYS A 3 -13.63 0.03 -24.85
N ALA A 4 -12.38 -0.13 -25.27
CA ALA A 4 -11.35 -0.76 -24.46
C ALA A 4 -11.16 0.05 -23.16
N LYS A 5 -11.61 -0.51 -22.04
CA LYS A 5 -11.37 0.04 -20.70
C LYS A 5 -9.98 -0.36 -20.22
N THR A 6 -8.94 0.29 -20.73
CA THR A 6 -7.56 0.22 -20.23
C THR A 6 -7.38 1.15 -19.02
N LYS A 7 -8.28 1.12 -18.04
CA LYS A 7 -8.02 1.80 -16.77
C LYS A 7 -7.31 0.84 -15.83
N LEU A 8 -5.98 0.97 -15.76
CA LEU A 8 -5.18 0.38 -14.69
C LEU A 8 -5.84 0.75 -13.34
N PRO A 9 -6.03 -0.21 -12.41
CA PRO A 9 -6.75 0.03 -11.18
C PRO A 9 -6.05 1.14 -10.37
N ARG A 10 -6.82 2.13 -9.91
CA ARG A 10 -6.35 3.19 -9.01
C ARG A 10 -5.74 2.55 -7.76
N ARG A 11 -4.41 2.61 -7.60
CA ARG A 11 -3.75 2.24 -6.34
C ARG A 11 -4.24 3.18 -5.23
N GLY A 12 -4.75 2.60 -4.14
CA GLY A 12 -5.11 3.37 -2.95
C GLY A 12 -3.89 4.10 -2.39
N LYS A 13 -4.11 5.28 -1.78
CA LYS A 13 -3.03 6.11 -1.16
C LYS A 13 -2.11 5.34 -0.21
N THR A 14 -2.56 4.21 0.34
CA THR A 14 -1.84 3.31 1.25
C THR A 14 -0.84 2.35 0.60
N GLN A 15 -0.79 2.27 -0.74
CA GLN A 15 0.13 1.38 -1.48
C GLN A 15 1.29 2.15 -2.15
N ARG A 16 1.51 3.39 -1.71
CA ARG A 16 2.55 4.29 -2.23
C ARG A 16 3.85 4.06 -1.46
N SER A 17 4.96 3.92 -2.17
CA SER A 17 6.26 3.79 -1.50
C SER A 17 6.65 5.13 -0.86
N LEU A 18 7.50 5.10 0.17
CA LEU A 18 8.07 6.31 0.76
C LEU A 18 8.82 7.15 -0.29
N GLU A 19 9.39 6.49 -1.29
CA GLU A 19 10.13 7.14 -2.39
C GLU A 19 9.23 7.90 -3.36
N GLU A 20 8.04 7.37 -3.67
CA GLU A 20 7.05 8.12 -4.47
C GLU A 20 6.64 9.43 -3.79
N GLY A 21 6.76 9.52 -2.46
CA GLY A 21 6.52 10.75 -1.70
C GLY A 21 7.59 11.84 -1.90
N HIS A 22 8.84 11.45 -2.18
CA HIS A 22 9.96 12.39 -2.37
C HIS A 22 10.17 12.75 -3.83
N ILE A 23 10.06 11.76 -4.72
CA ILE A 23 10.29 11.93 -6.16
C ILE A 23 9.08 12.52 -6.89
N GLY A 24 7.88 12.26 -6.36
CA GLY A 24 6.62 12.61 -7.00
C GLY A 24 5.91 11.40 -7.61
N TYR A 25 4.64 11.59 -7.93
CA TYR A 25 3.76 10.54 -8.40
C TYR A 25 3.63 10.53 -9.91
N GLU A 26 3.56 9.33 -10.49
CA GLU A 26 3.12 9.17 -11.86
C GLU A 26 1.66 9.61 -12.01
N THR A 27 1.41 10.52 -12.96
CA THR A 27 0.06 10.83 -13.42
C THR A 27 -0.35 9.87 -14.54
N THR A 28 -1.27 8.95 -14.23
CA THR A 28 -1.82 7.98 -15.20
C THR A 28 -3.21 8.34 -15.72
N ASP A 29 -3.93 9.24 -15.05
CA ASP A 29 -5.25 9.74 -15.48
C ASP A 29 -5.25 11.28 -15.50
N TRP A 30 -4.91 11.82 -16.66
CA TRP A 30 -4.81 13.27 -16.89
C TRP A 30 -6.17 13.97 -16.93
N SER A 31 -7.27 13.23 -17.10
CA SER A 31 -8.63 13.81 -17.13
C SER A 31 -9.06 14.47 -15.82
N SER A 32 -8.33 14.20 -14.73
CA SER A 32 -8.64 14.69 -13.38
C SER A 32 -7.75 15.86 -12.92
N ILE A 33 -6.87 16.35 -13.80
CA ILE A 33 -5.94 17.44 -13.50
C ILE A 33 -6.51 18.76 -14.06
N SER A 34 -6.45 19.84 -13.29
CA SER A 34 -6.84 21.18 -13.75
C SER A 34 -5.77 21.76 -14.67
N ALA A 35 -6.16 22.62 -15.62
CA ALA A 35 -5.23 23.26 -16.55
C ALA A 35 -4.08 24.00 -15.84
N ASP A 36 -4.37 24.65 -14.70
CA ASP A 36 -3.37 25.38 -13.90
C ASP A 36 -2.30 24.47 -13.29
N ASP A 37 -2.59 23.19 -13.06
CA ASP A 37 -1.67 22.22 -12.47
C ASP A 37 -0.94 21.36 -13.53
N TYR A 38 -1.27 21.49 -14.82
CA TYR A 38 -0.75 20.62 -15.88
C TYR A 38 0.78 20.65 -15.95
N GLN A 39 1.38 21.84 -16.02
CA GLN A 39 2.83 21.99 -16.16
C GLN A 39 3.56 21.34 -14.97
N LYS A 40 3.07 21.59 -13.75
CA LYS A 40 3.60 21.01 -12.53
C LYS A 40 3.51 19.48 -12.55
N LYS A 41 2.36 18.95 -12.98
CA LYS A 41 2.14 17.50 -13.07
C LYS A 41 2.95 16.82 -14.15
N ILE A 42 3.23 17.51 -15.26
CA ILE A 42 4.16 17.06 -16.30
C ILE A 42 5.55 16.92 -15.70
N THR A 43 6.08 17.96 -15.04
CA THR A 43 7.40 17.89 -14.42
C THR A 43 7.49 16.82 -13.33
N GLU A 44 6.48 16.69 -12.47
CA GLU A 44 6.42 15.64 -11.44
C GLU A 44 6.42 14.23 -12.05
N THR A 45 5.62 14.02 -13.10
CA THR A 45 5.53 12.73 -13.78
C THR A 45 6.82 12.40 -14.55
N MET A 46 7.49 13.40 -15.14
CA MET A 46 8.80 13.22 -15.78
C MET A 46 9.86 12.77 -14.78
N ARG A 47 9.92 13.40 -13.60
CA ARG A 47 10.84 12.99 -12.53
C ARG A 47 10.57 11.55 -12.08
N HIS A 48 9.29 11.19 -11.93
CA HIS A 48 8.90 9.82 -11.64
C HIS A 48 9.39 8.83 -12.71
N TYR A 49 9.28 9.18 -13.99
CA TYR A 49 9.78 8.35 -15.08
C TYR A 49 11.29 8.18 -15.04
N GLY A 50 12.03 9.27 -14.82
CA GLY A 50 13.49 9.23 -14.69
C GLY A 50 13.99 8.34 -13.55
N TYR A 51 13.23 8.26 -12.45
CA TYR A 51 13.65 7.52 -11.26
C TYR A 51 13.23 6.03 -11.27
N PHE A 52 11.98 5.76 -11.64
CA PHE A 52 11.39 4.42 -11.48
C PHE A 52 11.53 3.52 -12.72
N TYR A 53 11.97 4.07 -13.85
CA TYR A 53 12.03 3.34 -15.11
C TYR A 53 13.43 3.42 -15.74
N GLU A 54 13.80 2.34 -16.41
CA GLU A 54 15.07 2.23 -17.12
C GLU A 54 14.96 2.71 -18.57
N LYS A 55 16.09 2.94 -19.24
CA LYS A 55 16.14 3.39 -20.64
C LYS A 55 15.32 2.52 -21.60
N LYS A 56 15.27 1.20 -21.39
CA LYS A 56 14.45 0.26 -22.19
C LYS A 56 12.95 0.59 -22.14
N ALA A 57 12.47 1.19 -21.03
CA ALA A 57 11.10 1.65 -20.94
C ALA A 57 10.81 2.80 -21.92
N TYR A 58 11.77 3.69 -22.16
CA TYR A 58 11.63 4.85 -23.04
C TYR A 58 11.35 4.44 -24.48
N GLN A 59 12.11 3.47 -25.01
CA GLN A 59 11.87 2.86 -26.32
C GLN A 59 10.46 2.27 -26.42
N SER A 60 10.02 1.54 -25.39
CA SER A 60 8.70 0.90 -25.39
C SER A 60 7.55 1.92 -25.45
N TRP A 61 7.71 3.06 -24.77
CA TRP A 61 6.72 4.14 -24.75
C TRP A 61 6.66 4.87 -26.09
N MET A 62 7.82 5.14 -26.68
CA MET A 62 7.90 5.73 -28.01
C MET A 62 7.31 4.81 -29.08
N LEU A 63 7.66 3.52 -29.06
CA LEU A 63 7.09 2.54 -29.98
C LEU A 63 5.56 2.49 -29.87
N ALA A 64 5.02 2.53 -28.66
CA ALA A 64 3.57 2.57 -28.44
C ALA A 64 2.93 3.86 -28.98
N TRP A 65 3.62 5.00 -28.85
CA TRP A 65 3.14 6.28 -29.35
C TRP A 65 3.20 6.36 -30.87
N ILE A 66 4.30 5.92 -31.49
CA ILE A 66 4.49 5.89 -32.94
C ILE A 66 3.46 4.96 -33.57
N LYS A 67 3.24 3.75 -33.03
CA LYS A 67 2.19 2.85 -33.52
C LYS A 67 0.79 3.48 -33.53
N LYS A 68 0.52 4.41 -32.62
CA LYS A 68 -0.79 5.07 -32.50
C LYS A 68 -0.91 6.29 -33.41
N ASN A 69 0.16 7.08 -33.56
CA ASN A 69 0.10 8.39 -34.21
C ASN A 69 0.77 8.42 -35.60
N MET A 70 1.74 7.55 -35.87
CA MET A 70 2.58 7.48 -37.09
C MET A 70 2.89 6.01 -37.45
N PRO A 71 1.87 5.16 -37.70
CA PRO A 71 2.04 3.72 -37.87
C PRO A 71 2.95 3.33 -39.05
N GLU A 72 3.01 4.14 -40.10
CA GLU A 72 3.88 3.98 -41.27
C GLU A 72 5.37 4.12 -40.92
N SER A 73 5.69 4.83 -39.84
CA SER A 73 7.06 5.15 -39.44
C SER A 73 7.67 4.12 -38.47
N VAL A 74 6.96 3.03 -38.18
CA VAL A 74 7.39 2.00 -37.21
C VAL A 74 8.69 1.31 -37.63
N GLU A 75 8.87 1.02 -38.91
CA GLU A 75 10.11 0.37 -39.37
C GLU A 75 11.31 1.32 -39.34
N ASN A 76 11.07 2.62 -39.56
CA ASN A 76 12.12 3.63 -39.40
C ASN A 76 12.53 3.75 -37.92
N PHE A 77 11.56 3.76 -37.01
CA PHE A 77 11.85 3.77 -35.57
C PHE A 77 12.68 2.56 -35.11
N LYS A 78 12.39 1.35 -35.60
CA LYS A 78 13.15 0.15 -35.26
C LYS A 78 14.60 0.18 -35.78
N ALA A 79 14.85 0.95 -36.83
CA ALA A 79 16.17 1.12 -37.43
C ALA A 79 16.96 2.32 -36.83
N ALA A 80 16.39 3.02 -35.86
CA ALA A 80 17.08 4.07 -35.11
C ALA A 80 17.77 3.50 -33.86
N GLU A 81 18.89 4.07 -33.46
CA GLU A 81 19.64 3.63 -32.28
C GLU A 81 18.86 3.89 -30.97
N SER A 82 19.01 2.99 -30.00
CA SER A 82 18.32 3.05 -28.70
C SER A 82 18.53 4.34 -27.94
N TRP A 83 19.76 4.84 -27.94
CA TRP A 83 20.19 5.98 -27.13
C TRP A 83 19.51 7.29 -27.56
N ARG A 84 18.94 7.33 -28.76
CA ARG A 84 18.14 8.46 -29.26
C ARG A 84 16.77 8.55 -28.60
N CYS A 85 16.29 7.48 -27.97
CA CYS A 85 15.08 7.49 -27.14
C CYS A 85 15.37 8.18 -25.79
N THR A 86 15.42 9.52 -25.81
CA THR A 86 15.72 10.33 -24.62
C THR A 86 14.59 10.29 -23.60
N SER A 87 14.92 10.38 -22.32
CA SER A 87 13.97 10.35 -21.22
C SER A 87 12.85 11.39 -21.38
N THR A 88 13.19 12.63 -21.74
CA THR A 88 12.23 13.74 -21.90
C THR A 88 11.23 13.49 -23.02
N MET A 89 11.72 13.15 -24.23
CA MET A 89 10.86 12.90 -25.39
C MET A 89 9.96 11.69 -25.15
N SER A 90 10.52 10.57 -24.69
CA SER A 90 9.75 9.36 -24.43
C SER A 90 8.72 9.54 -23.31
N SER A 91 9.04 10.37 -22.31
CA SER A 91 8.11 10.75 -21.25
C SER A 91 6.90 11.50 -21.79
N LEU A 92 7.12 12.48 -22.68
CA LEU A 92 6.04 13.24 -23.33
C LEU A 92 5.14 12.32 -24.15
N CYS A 93 5.72 11.40 -24.94
CA CYS A 93 4.98 10.37 -25.67
C CYS A 93 4.11 9.52 -24.75
N LYS A 94 4.65 9.05 -23.61
CA LYS A 94 3.86 8.30 -22.63
C LYS A 94 2.73 9.13 -22.00
N MET A 95 3.00 10.37 -21.63
CA MET A 95 1.99 11.25 -21.02
C MET A 95 0.83 11.51 -21.97
N GLU A 96 1.13 11.77 -23.25
CA GLU A 96 0.10 11.97 -24.27
C GLU A 96 -0.72 10.68 -24.52
N LEU A 97 -0.08 9.51 -24.52
CA LEU A 97 -0.80 8.23 -24.57
C LEU A 97 -1.77 8.07 -23.39
N ASN A 98 -1.40 8.59 -22.22
CA ASN A 98 -2.23 8.59 -21.00
C ASN A 98 -3.28 9.72 -20.97
N GLY A 99 -3.40 10.51 -22.04
CA GLY A 99 -4.41 11.57 -22.19
C GLY A 99 -3.95 12.96 -21.73
N CYS A 100 -2.65 13.18 -21.54
CA CYS A 100 -2.12 14.52 -21.30
C CYS A 100 -2.26 15.37 -22.56
N VAL A 101 -2.83 16.56 -22.42
CA VAL A 101 -2.74 17.63 -23.42
C VAL A 101 -1.42 18.37 -23.16
N LEU A 102 -0.45 18.20 -24.05
CA LEU A 102 0.87 18.83 -23.90
C LEU A 102 0.78 20.33 -24.21
N PRO A 103 1.48 21.19 -23.44
CA PRO A 103 1.69 22.59 -23.83
C PRO A 103 2.37 22.66 -25.20
N GLU A 104 2.09 23.72 -25.97
CA GLU A 104 2.62 23.93 -27.33
C GLU A 104 4.15 23.74 -27.40
N SER A 105 4.90 24.39 -26.50
CA SER A 105 6.35 24.23 -26.43
C SER A 105 6.83 22.80 -26.19
N SER A 106 6.09 22.01 -25.40
CA SER A 106 6.40 20.60 -25.16
C SER A 106 6.00 19.72 -26.34
N LYS A 107 4.92 20.10 -27.05
CA LYS A 107 4.44 19.39 -28.23
C LYS A 107 5.39 19.59 -29.41
N ASP A 108 5.85 20.81 -29.64
CA ASP A 108 6.84 21.15 -30.67
C ASP A 108 8.15 20.43 -30.41
N PHE A 109 8.62 20.45 -29.15
CA PHE A 109 9.80 19.69 -28.74
C PHE A 109 9.64 18.20 -29.02
N GLN A 110 8.50 17.62 -28.64
CA GLN A 110 8.21 16.20 -28.85
C GLN A 110 8.25 15.84 -30.34
N LEU A 111 7.50 16.55 -31.18
CA LEU A 111 7.40 16.23 -32.61
C LEU A 111 8.73 16.40 -33.31
N LYS A 112 9.44 17.52 -33.08
CA LYS A 112 10.76 17.78 -33.66
C LYS A 112 11.74 16.63 -33.41
N HIS A 113 11.87 16.20 -32.16
CA HIS A 113 12.84 15.14 -31.83
C HIS A 113 12.38 13.74 -32.27
N VAL A 114 11.07 13.50 -32.34
CA VAL A 114 10.53 12.27 -32.94
C VAL A 114 10.86 12.22 -34.42
N GLU A 115 10.67 13.31 -35.15
CA GLU A 115 10.98 13.41 -36.58
C GLU A 115 12.49 13.24 -36.85
N GLU A 116 13.36 13.89 -36.08
CA GLU A 116 14.81 13.73 -36.17
C GLU A 116 15.25 12.27 -35.95
N LEU A 117 14.62 11.58 -34.99
CA LEU A 117 14.86 10.16 -34.74
C LEU A 117 14.41 9.29 -35.91
N LEU A 118 13.21 9.55 -36.45
CA LEU A 118 12.65 8.79 -37.57
C LEU A 118 13.45 8.99 -38.86
N GLU A 119 13.95 10.20 -39.11
CA GLU A 119 14.82 10.47 -40.26
C GLU A 119 16.14 9.73 -40.14
N THR A 120 16.74 9.72 -38.95
CA THR A 120 17.95 8.90 -38.72
C THR A 120 17.69 7.42 -38.97
N GLY A 121 16.57 6.90 -38.44
CA GLY A 121 16.21 5.50 -38.63
C GLY A 121 15.93 5.15 -40.10
N LYS A 122 15.37 6.09 -40.87
CA LYS A 122 15.20 5.95 -42.32
C LYS A 122 16.56 5.85 -43.03
N VAL A 123 17.50 6.75 -42.71
CA VAL A 123 18.86 6.73 -43.26
C VAL A 123 19.58 5.42 -42.92
N ASN A 124 19.47 4.96 -41.67
CA ASN A 124 20.07 3.70 -41.22
C ASN A 124 19.51 2.49 -41.97
N ARG A 125 18.19 2.48 -42.20
CA ARG A 125 17.50 1.43 -42.98
C ARG A 125 17.93 1.44 -44.44
N GLU A 126 18.00 2.61 -45.07
CA GLU A 126 18.45 2.76 -46.47
C GLU A 126 19.93 2.37 -46.62
N SER A 127 20.74 2.62 -45.59
CA SER A 127 22.17 2.31 -45.57
C SER A 127 22.50 0.90 -45.05
N ASN A 128 21.48 0.09 -44.71
CA ASN A 128 21.63 -1.25 -44.12
C ASN A 128 22.58 -1.28 -42.91
N VAL A 129 22.50 -0.27 -42.03
CA VAL A 129 23.29 -0.23 -40.79
C VAL A 129 22.86 -1.39 -39.88
N GLN A 130 23.84 -2.16 -39.39
CA GLN A 130 23.63 -3.19 -38.38
C GLN A 130 23.67 -2.54 -37.00
N LEU A 131 22.56 -2.62 -36.27
CA LEU A 131 22.44 -2.13 -34.89
C LEU A 131 22.86 -3.22 -33.88
N ASP A 132 23.15 -2.82 -32.65
CA ASP A 132 23.42 -3.74 -31.55
C ASP A 132 22.12 -4.48 -31.15
N ASP A 133 22.21 -5.71 -30.67
CA ASP A 133 21.07 -6.46 -30.12
C ASP A 133 20.34 -5.69 -29.00
N ASN A 134 21.03 -4.79 -28.30
CA ASN A 134 20.48 -3.90 -27.28
C ASN A 134 19.63 -2.75 -27.84
N ASP A 135 19.67 -2.50 -29.15
CA ASP A 135 18.91 -1.44 -29.81
C ASP A 135 17.47 -1.85 -30.13
N GLU A 136 17.15 -3.15 -30.07
CA GLU A 136 15.79 -3.61 -30.33
C GLU A 136 14.78 -3.11 -29.27
N PRO A 137 13.62 -2.55 -29.69
CA PRO A 137 12.64 -2.04 -28.75
C PRO A 137 11.95 -3.16 -27.97
N VAL A 138 12.22 -3.20 -26.66
CA VAL A 138 11.70 -4.24 -25.75
C VAL A 138 10.20 -4.10 -25.49
N LYS A 139 9.50 -5.24 -25.42
CA LYS A 139 8.08 -5.28 -25.05
C LYS A 139 7.90 -5.24 -23.54
N ALA A 140 7.11 -4.25 -23.12
CA ALA A 140 6.67 -3.90 -21.77
C ALA A 140 7.78 -3.37 -20.82
N PRO A 141 7.56 -2.19 -20.20
CA PRO A 141 8.54 -1.60 -19.30
C PRO A 141 8.65 -2.38 -17.98
N LYS A 142 9.86 -2.76 -17.58
CA LYS A 142 10.13 -3.18 -16.20
C LYS A 142 10.31 -1.92 -15.35
N ARG A 143 9.36 -1.68 -14.44
CA ARG A 143 9.50 -0.66 -13.40
C ARG A 143 10.35 -1.23 -12.27
N LYS A 144 11.30 -0.46 -11.74
CA LYS A 144 12.04 -0.86 -10.54
C LYS A 144 11.06 -1.11 -9.39
N THR A 145 11.20 -2.26 -8.75
CA THR A 145 10.42 -2.63 -7.57
C THR A 145 10.94 -1.86 -6.35
N PRO A 146 10.11 -1.66 -5.31
CA PRO A 146 10.58 -1.07 -4.06
C PRO A 146 11.75 -1.83 -3.41
N HIS A 147 11.88 -3.13 -3.66
CA HIS A 147 13.00 -3.94 -3.17
C HIS A 147 14.30 -3.64 -3.94
N GLU A 148 14.23 -3.53 -5.28
CA GLU A 148 15.40 -3.19 -6.12
C GLU A 148 15.93 -1.80 -5.76
N LEU A 149 15.04 -0.81 -5.57
CA LEU A 149 15.44 0.55 -5.18
C LEU A 149 16.07 0.60 -3.77
N LEU A 150 15.51 -0.18 -2.84
CA LEU A 150 16.09 -0.30 -1.51
C LEU A 150 17.47 -0.97 -1.54
N ALA A 151 17.64 -2.00 -2.37
CA ALA A 151 18.93 -2.68 -2.54
C ALA A 151 19.99 -1.73 -3.14
N GLU A 152 19.64 -0.92 -4.14
CA GLU A 152 20.55 0.09 -4.70
C GLU A 152 21.05 1.07 -3.63
N LYS A 153 20.14 1.59 -2.79
CA LYS A 153 20.51 2.46 -1.67
C LYS A 153 21.31 1.76 -0.59
N THR A 154 20.99 0.51 -0.30
CA THR A 154 21.78 -0.30 0.64
C THR A 154 23.21 -0.42 0.11
N ASN A 155 23.41 -0.66 -1.18
CA ASN A 155 24.74 -0.76 -1.77
C ASN A 155 25.50 0.59 -1.74
N GLU A 156 24.83 1.70 -2.04
CA GLU A 156 25.41 3.05 -1.91
C GLU A 156 25.84 3.32 -0.45
N PHE A 157 24.97 2.99 0.50
CA PHE A 157 25.25 3.13 1.93
C PHE A 157 26.39 2.23 2.41
N ILE A 158 26.48 0.97 1.93
CA ILE A 158 27.63 0.11 2.22
C ILE A 158 28.90 0.71 1.64
N GLY A 159 28.86 1.29 0.44
CA GLY A 159 30.00 2.00 -0.14
C GLY A 159 30.47 3.19 0.70
N GLU A 160 29.56 3.95 1.32
CA GLU A 160 29.92 5.01 2.28
C GLU A 160 30.62 4.44 3.52
N ILE A 161 30.17 3.27 4.02
CA ILE A 161 30.80 2.61 5.16
C ILE A 161 32.19 2.08 4.79
N GLU A 162 32.37 1.52 3.59
CA GLU A 162 33.70 1.09 3.12
C GLU A 162 34.68 2.27 3.08
N GLY A 163 34.24 3.46 2.68
CA GLY A 163 35.06 4.68 2.82
C GLY A 163 35.46 4.97 4.27
N CYS A 164 34.56 4.75 5.23
CA CYS A 164 34.88 4.88 6.66
C CYS A 164 35.84 3.79 7.15
N VAL A 165 35.80 2.59 6.56
CA VAL A 165 36.76 1.51 6.83
C VAL A 165 38.14 1.91 6.32
N ASP A 166 38.26 2.51 5.13
CA ASP A 166 39.52 3.05 4.63
C ASP A 166 40.06 4.16 5.55
N ASP A 167 39.20 5.10 5.95
CA ASP A 167 39.56 6.20 6.87
C ASP A 167 40.00 5.68 8.25
N PHE A 168 39.50 4.52 8.69
CA PHE A 168 39.95 3.87 9.93
C PHE A 168 41.42 3.43 9.83
N PHE A 169 41.86 2.94 8.67
CA PHE A 169 43.25 2.52 8.46
C PHE A 169 44.19 3.71 8.25
N THR A 170 43.73 4.80 7.62
CA THR A 170 44.54 6.02 7.50
C THR A 170 44.60 6.81 8.81
N GLY A 171 43.67 6.55 9.73
CA GLY A 171 43.54 7.26 11.01
C GLY A 171 42.82 8.60 10.89
N ASP A 172 42.15 8.84 9.77
CA ASP A 172 41.37 10.05 9.49
C ASP A 172 39.92 9.95 10.00
N LEU A 173 39.48 8.74 10.36
CA LEU A 173 38.14 8.52 10.91
C LEU A 173 37.98 9.23 12.26
N ASP A 174 36.87 9.96 12.42
CA ASP A 174 36.53 10.61 13.68
C ASP A 174 36.38 9.59 14.81
N LYS A 175 36.96 9.89 15.98
CA LYS A 175 36.95 9.02 17.15
C LYS A 175 35.56 8.84 17.75
N ASP A 176 34.69 9.82 17.55
CA ASP A 176 33.31 9.79 18.02
C ASP A 176 32.34 9.24 16.94
N TRP A 177 32.88 8.77 15.81
CA TRP A 177 32.07 8.19 14.74
C TRP A 177 31.43 6.88 15.18
N SER A 178 30.13 6.72 14.89
CA SER A 178 29.41 5.47 15.07
C SER A 178 28.48 5.23 13.90
N LEU A 179 28.39 3.97 13.45
CA LEU A 179 27.48 3.60 12.38
C LEU A 179 26.02 3.78 12.81
N TYR A 180 25.73 3.60 14.10
CA TYR A 180 24.40 3.82 14.66
C TYR A 180 23.91 5.26 14.43
N ASP A 181 24.76 6.26 14.70
CA ASP A 181 24.38 7.67 14.56
C ASP A 181 24.23 8.08 13.10
N GLU A 182 25.08 7.55 12.20
CA GLU A 182 24.93 7.81 10.76
C GLU A 182 23.63 7.22 10.22
N MET A 183 23.30 5.97 10.59
CA MET A 183 22.00 5.36 10.26
C MET A 183 20.81 6.14 10.80
N ARG A 184 20.94 6.72 11.99
CA ARG A 184 19.90 7.55 12.61
C ARG A 184 19.73 8.87 11.86
N LYS A 185 20.84 9.54 11.52
CA LYS A 185 20.90 10.81 10.81
C LYS A 185 20.31 10.69 9.40
N GLN A 186 20.67 9.63 8.67
CA GLN A 186 20.13 9.34 7.34
C GLN A 186 18.72 8.74 7.36
N ASN A 187 18.19 8.41 8.56
CA ASN A 187 16.89 7.75 8.74
C ASN A 187 16.78 6.43 7.94
N THR A 188 17.86 5.65 7.93
CA THR A 188 18.03 4.43 7.14
C THR A 188 16.95 3.39 7.43
N ALA A 189 16.65 2.55 6.43
CA ALA A 189 15.70 1.46 6.58
C ALA A 189 16.28 0.35 7.48
N ALA A 190 15.44 -0.28 8.30
CA ALA A 190 15.88 -1.42 9.11
C ALA A 190 16.34 -2.62 8.27
N GLN A 191 15.96 -2.70 6.99
CA GLN A 191 16.44 -3.74 6.10
C GLN A 191 17.89 -3.48 5.67
N THR A 192 18.23 -2.24 5.31
CA THR A 192 19.62 -1.85 5.02
C THR A 192 20.55 -2.23 6.15
N ALA A 193 20.16 -2.04 7.41
CA ALA A 193 20.96 -2.52 8.55
C ALA A 193 21.18 -4.04 8.59
N ARG A 194 20.18 -4.85 8.19
CA ARG A 194 20.35 -6.32 8.10
C ARG A 194 21.26 -6.72 6.96
N ASP A 195 21.14 -6.02 5.84
CA ASP A 195 21.95 -6.27 4.66
C ASP A 195 23.41 -5.88 4.94
N THR A 196 23.67 -4.76 5.64
CA THR A 196 25.00 -4.35 6.12
C THR A 196 25.60 -5.37 7.09
N ILE A 197 24.82 -5.91 8.04
CA ILE A 197 25.29 -7.01 8.91
C ILE A 197 25.70 -8.22 8.05
N SER A 198 24.89 -8.57 7.06
CA SER A 198 25.16 -9.73 6.20
C SER A 198 26.42 -9.55 5.36
N TYR A 199 26.69 -8.32 4.92
CA TYR A 199 27.92 -7.96 4.21
C TYR A 199 29.17 -8.13 5.08
N TYR A 200 29.17 -7.56 6.30
CA TYR A 200 30.33 -7.63 7.19
C TYR A 200 30.47 -8.95 7.97
N ALA A 201 29.44 -9.80 8.00
CA ALA A 201 29.51 -11.09 8.69
C ALA A 201 30.64 -11.98 8.14
N GLY A 202 30.83 -12.00 6.81
CA GLY A 202 31.92 -12.75 6.18
C GLY A 202 33.30 -12.21 6.59
N VAL A 203 33.48 -10.89 6.51
CA VAL A 203 34.73 -10.21 6.90
C VAL A 203 35.05 -10.45 8.37
N LYS A 204 34.04 -10.40 9.25
CA LYS A 204 34.23 -10.66 10.68
C LYS A 204 34.70 -12.10 10.94
N GLU A 205 34.09 -13.08 10.30
CA GLU A 205 34.50 -14.48 10.47
C GLU A 205 35.89 -14.74 9.90
N GLU A 206 36.24 -14.15 8.75
CA GLU A 206 37.58 -14.20 8.20
C GLU A 206 38.63 -13.65 9.17
N LEU A 207 38.35 -12.48 9.78
CA LEU A 207 39.24 -11.89 10.79
C LEU A 207 39.30 -12.73 12.08
N ARG A 208 38.20 -13.38 12.47
CA ARG A 208 38.18 -14.32 13.61
C ARG A 208 39.13 -15.49 13.33
N GLU A 209 39.00 -16.12 12.15
CA GLU A 209 39.86 -17.23 11.71
C GLU A 209 41.33 -16.80 11.64
N LEU A 210 41.62 -15.61 11.13
CA LEU A 210 42.98 -15.05 11.11
C LEU A 210 43.59 -14.94 12.51
N ILE A 211 42.82 -14.49 13.50
CA ILE A 211 43.30 -14.23 14.87
C ILE A 211 43.41 -15.53 15.69
N GLU A 212 42.40 -16.40 15.59
CA GLU A 212 42.25 -17.61 16.40
C GLU A 212 42.91 -18.83 15.75
N ASP A 213 42.53 -19.11 14.51
CA ASP A 213 42.86 -20.35 13.79
C ASP A 213 44.17 -20.21 12.98
N LYS A 214 44.53 -18.97 12.59
CA LYS A 214 45.79 -18.60 11.89
C LYS A 214 46.07 -19.46 10.67
N THR A 215 45.06 -19.64 9.83
CA THR A 215 45.19 -20.37 8.56
C THR A 215 46.26 -19.74 7.66
N GLU A 216 47.03 -20.57 6.96
CA GLU A 216 48.20 -20.12 6.19
C GLU A 216 47.84 -19.05 5.15
N ASP A 217 46.75 -19.26 4.40
CA ASP A 217 46.27 -18.34 3.37
C ASP A 217 45.89 -16.96 3.94
N LEU A 218 45.22 -16.93 5.12
CA LEU A 218 44.83 -15.67 5.75
C LEU A 218 46.04 -14.95 6.35
N VAL A 219 46.96 -15.69 6.96
CA VAL A 219 48.20 -15.10 7.50
C VAL A 219 49.03 -14.46 6.37
N GLU A 220 49.11 -15.09 5.20
CA GLU A 220 49.74 -14.52 4.02
C GLU A 220 49.00 -13.26 3.54
N GLY A 221 47.68 -13.35 3.36
CA GLY A 221 46.85 -12.23 2.87
C GLY A 221 46.90 -10.98 3.76
N TYR A 222 46.95 -11.18 5.08
CA TYR A 222 47.00 -10.10 6.08
C TYR A 222 48.41 -9.80 6.62
N SER A 223 49.46 -10.31 5.95
CA SER A 223 50.86 -10.13 6.36
C SER A 223 51.32 -8.66 6.40
N HIS A 224 50.62 -7.77 5.70
CA HIS A 224 50.84 -6.32 5.72
C HIS A 224 50.36 -5.65 7.01
N MET A 225 49.55 -6.33 7.83
CA MET A 225 49.05 -5.86 9.12
C MET A 225 49.77 -6.55 10.28
N THR A 226 50.07 -5.80 11.34
CA THR A 226 50.50 -6.38 12.61
C THR A 226 49.34 -7.08 13.32
N ILE A 227 49.63 -8.05 14.19
CA ILE A 227 48.61 -8.76 14.99
C ILE A 227 47.73 -7.78 15.80
N LYS A 228 48.30 -6.65 16.23
CA LYS A 228 47.55 -5.62 16.97
C LYS A 228 46.56 -4.89 16.06
N GLU A 229 46.94 -4.62 14.82
CA GLU A 229 46.07 -4.00 13.82
C GLU A 229 44.97 -4.97 13.38
N GLN A 230 45.29 -6.24 13.17
CA GLN A 230 44.29 -7.28 12.87
C GLN A 230 43.20 -7.36 13.95
N LYS A 231 43.59 -7.35 15.23
CA LYS A 231 42.64 -7.32 16.36
C LYS A 231 41.80 -6.05 16.38
N LYS A 232 42.42 -4.88 16.17
CA LYS A 232 41.69 -3.61 16.09
C LYS A 232 40.67 -3.61 14.95
N PHE A 233 41.03 -4.19 13.80
CA PHE A 233 40.12 -4.28 12.67
C PHE A 233 38.95 -5.22 12.97
N TYR A 234 39.21 -6.38 13.58
CA TYR A 234 38.15 -7.27 14.06
C TYR A 234 37.19 -6.59 15.05
N ASP A 235 37.74 -5.80 15.99
CA ASP A 235 36.95 -5.05 16.97
C ASP A 235 36.09 -3.99 16.27
N PHE A 236 36.65 -3.26 15.31
CA PHE A 236 35.94 -2.25 14.52
C PHE A 236 34.77 -2.86 13.71
N ILE A 237 35.02 -3.93 12.95
CA ILE A 237 33.96 -4.63 12.20
C ILE A 237 32.89 -5.20 13.15
N SER A 238 33.29 -5.68 14.33
CA SER A 238 32.36 -6.16 15.35
C SER A 238 31.48 -5.02 15.91
N GLU A 239 32.03 -3.82 16.05
CA GLU A 239 31.31 -2.62 16.45
C GLU A 239 30.29 -2.19 15.39
N LEU A 240 30.66 -2.19 14.10
CA LEU A 240 29.75 -1.91 12.98
C LEU A 240 28.51 -2.82 13.00
N ILE A 241 28.73 -4.13 13.18
CA ILE A 241 27.65 -5.11 13.27
C ILE A 241 26.77 -4.83 14.50
N SER A 242 27.40 -4.58 15.66
CA SER A 242 26.67 -4.29 16.91
C SER A 242 25.80 -3.04 16.78
N ASP A 243 26.29 -1.99 16.13
CA ASP A 243 25.56 -0.76 15.90
C ASP A 243 24.36 -0.95 14.98
N CYS A 244 24.52 -1.75 13.93
CA CYS A 244 23.40 -2.16 13.07
C CYS A 244 22.32 -2.91 13.88
N GLU A 245 22.71 -3.82 14.77
CA GLU A 245 21.77 -4.55 15.64
C GLU A 245 21.02 -3.62 16.60
N LYS A 246 21.74 -2.71 17.28
CA LYS A 246 21.13 -1.67 18.14
C LYS A 246 20.15 -0.82 17.36
N PHE A 247 20.48 -0.42 16.13
CA PHE A 247 19.61 0.36 15.25
C PHE A 247 18.31 -0.36 14.92
N ILE A 248 18.37 -1.66 14.59
CA ILE A 248 17.19 -2.49 14.31
C ILE A 248 16.26 -2.55 15.54
N ILE A 249 16.82 -2.73 16.74
CA ILE A 249 16.07 -2.77 18.00
C ILE A 249 15.39 -1.42 18.26
N SER A 250 16.13 -0.32 18.11
CA SER A 250 15.64 1.06 18.29
C SER A 250 14.48 1.39 17.34
N LYS A 251 14.61 1.04 16.04
CA LYS A 251 13.53 1.20 15.05
C LYS A 251 12.29 0.38 15.38
N LYS A 252 12.45 -0.81 15.97
CA LYS A 252 11.33 -1.66 16.39
C LYS A 252 10.59 -1.04 17.59
N ALA A 253 11.33 -0.52 18.57
CA ALA A 253 10.76 0.11 19.77
C ALA A 253 10.00 1.42 19.47
N THR A 254 10.50 2.22 18.52
CA THR A 254 9.92 3.52 18.14
C THR A 254 8.72 3.42 17.20
N ARG A 255 8.35 2.21 16.74
CA ARG A 255 7.23 2.02 15.80
C ARG A 255 5.89 2.32 16.48
N LYS A 256 5.27 3.44 16.11
CA LYS A 256 3.94 3.84 16.62
C LYS A 256 2.90 2.73 16.33
N PRO A 257 2.20 2.22 17.37
CA PRO A 257 1.10 1.29 17.18
C PRO A 257 0.05 1.91 16.26
N ARG A 258 -0.37 1.18 15.22
CA ARG A 258 -1.35 1.70 14.27
C ARG A 258 -2.67 1.92 15.00
N THR A 259 -3.14 3.17 15.06
CA THR A 259 -4.48 3.47 15.58
C THR A 259 -5.51 2.68 14.80
N LYS A 260 -6.26 1.81 15.49
CA LYS A 260 -7.36 1.08 14.86
C LYS A 260 -8.42 2.10 14.46
N LYS A 261 -8.61 2.31 13.17
CA LYS A 261 -9.74 3.11 12.67
C LYS A 261 -11.03 2.41 13.09
N ALA A 262 -12.02 3.19 13.55
CA ALA A 262 -13.35 2.66 13.83
C ALA A 262 -13.89 1.92 12.60
N THR A 263 -14.38 0.70 12.78
CA THR A 263 -14.97 -0.06 11.68
C THR A 263 -16.21 0.70 11.20
N PRO A 264 -16.29 1.11 9.92
CA PRO A 264 -17.45 1.84 9.42
C PRO A 264 -18.72 1.02 9.64
N LEU A 265 -19.82 1.69 9.99
CA LEU A 265 -21.10 1.08 10.37
C LEU A 265 -21.59 0.06 9.34
N SER A 266 -21.46 0.40 8.05
CA SER A 266 -21.80 -0.48 6.93
C SER A 266 -21.05 -1.82 6.93
N LYS A 267 -19.77 -1.83 7.35
CA LYS A 267 -18.98 -3.06 7.48
C LYS A 267 -19.34 -3.88 8.72
N GLN A 268 -19.88 -3.25 9.78
CA GLN A 268 -20.32 -4.00 10.96
C GLN A 268 -21.59 -4.80 10.68
N VAL A 269 -22.47 -4.28 9.82
CA VAL A 269 -23.79 -4.87 9.54
C VAL A 269 -23.88 -5.60 8.20
N GLU A 270 -22.80 -5.63 7.41
CA GLU A 270 -22.75 -6.23 6.07
C GLU A 270 -23.26 -7.67 6.02
N ASN A 271 -23.01 -8.44 7.08
CA ASN A 271 -23.35 -9.86 7.18
C ASN A 271 -24.62 -10.15 8.00
N VAL A 272 -25.43 -9.12 8.31
CA VAL A 272 -26.68 -9.29 9.04
C VAL A 272 -27.74 -9.82 8.08
N LEU A 273 -28.15 -11.07 8.30
CA LEU A 273 -29.26 -11.68 7.59
C LEU A 273 -30.56 -11.34 8.33
N TYR A 274 -31.42 -10.52 7.74
CA TYR A 274 -32.71 -10.10 8.30
C TYR A 274 -33.80 -10.05 7.20
N LEU A 275 -35.06 -10.06 7.63
CA LEU A 275 -36.20 -9.93 6.72
C LEU A 275 -36.53 -8.45 6.50
N LYS A 276 -36.40 -7.96 5.27
CA LYS A 276 -36.66 -6.55 4.93
C LYS A 276 -38.12 -6.14 5.10
N GLU A 277 -39.04 -7.01 4.71
CA GLU A 277 -40.47 -6.80 4.82
C GLU A 277 -41.19 -8.13 5.02
N SER A 278 -42.29 -8.11 5.78
CA SER A 278 -43.18 -9.25 5.97
C SER A 278 -44.58 -8.86 5.50
N LEU A 279 -45.02 -9.48 4.41
CA LEU A 279 -46.37 -9.29 3.86
C LEU A 279 -47.44 -9.88 4.79
N GLU A 280 -47.13 -10.98 5.49
CA GLU A 280 -48.04 -11.65 6.44
C GLU A 280 -48.47 -10.72 7.57
N TYR A 281 -47.52 -10.00 8.17
CA TYR A 281 -47.79 -9.08 9.28
C TYR A 281 -47.82 -7.61 8.87
N LYS A 282 -47.70 -7.32 7.56
CA LYS A 282 -47.69 -5.97 6.96
C LYS A 282 -46.69 -5.02 7.65
N ILE A 283 -45.46 -5.50 7.86
CA ILE A 283 -44.39 -4.76 8.54
C ILE A 283 -43.12 -4.66 7.70
N ALA A 284 -42.42 -3.53 7.81
CA ALA A 284 -41.11 -3.32 7.22
C ALA A 284 -40.04 -3.23 8.33
N SER A 285 -38.86 -3.77 8.06
CA SER A 285 -37.73 -3.73 8.98
C SER A 285 -37.00 -2.39 8.89
N VAL A 286 -36.54 -1.91 10.04
CA VAL A 286 -35.57 -0.81 10.10
C VAL A 286 -34.22 -1.28 9.55
N THR A 287 -33.42 -0.35 9.01
CA THR A 287 -32.09 -0.66 8.48
C THR A 287 -31.13 -1.08 9.60
N PRO A 288 -30.35 -2.17 9.43
CA PRO A 288 -29.45 -2.69 10.46
C PRO A 288 -28.41 -1.69 10.97
N GLU A 289 -27.98 -0.75 10.12
CA GLU A 289 -27.02 0.30 10.48
C GLU A 289 -27.46 1.11 11.70
N GLN A 290 -28.78 1.30 11.86
CA GLN A 290 -29.35 2.06 12.96
C GLN A 290 -29.33 1.32 14.29
N MET A 291 -29.06 0.01 14.29
CA MET A 291 -28.95 -0.78 15.52
C MET A 291 -27.65 -0.50 16.26
N VAL A 292 -26.58 -0.19 15.53
CA VAL A 292 -25.27 0.08 16.12
C VAL A 292 -25.37 1.42 16.85
N GLY A 293 -25.07 1.42 18.15
CA GLY A 293 -25.23 2.60 19.00
C GLY A 293 -26.62 2.83 19.59
N ALA A 294 -27.58 1.93 19.40
CA ALA A 294 -28.89 2.02 20.04
C ALA A 294 -28.86 1.55 21.51
N HIS A 295 -29.77 2.07 22.34
CA HIS A 295 -29.92 1.68 23.75
C HIS A 295 -30.86 0.50 23.97
N ALA A 296 -31.91 0.37 23.15
CA ALA A 296 -32.76 -0.81 23.17
C ALA A 296 -33.36 -1.11 21.79
N LEU A 297 -33.72 -2.36 21.53
CA LEU A 297 -34.30 -2.77 20.25
C LEU A 297 -35.31 -3.91 20.39
N TYR A 298 -36.29 -3.92 19.50
CA TYR A 298 -37.30 -4.97 19.36
C TYR A 298 -37.06 -5.75 18.07
N LEU A 299 -36.90 -7.06 18.19
CA LEU A 299 -36.75 -7.98 17.06
C LEU A 299 -37.91 -8.96 17.05
N PHE A 300 -38.54 -9.15 15.90
CA PHE A 300 -39.64 -10.10 15.76
C PHE A 300 -39.33 -11.13 14.70
N ASN A 301 -39.41 -12.40 15.07
CA ASN A 301 -39.27 -13.49 14.13
C ASN A 301 -40.66 -13.94 13.65
N THR A 302 -40.93 -13.78 12.35
CA THR A 302 -42.26 -14.02 11.76
C THR A 302 -42.65 -15.49 11.81
N LYS A 303 -41.69 -16.40 11.56
CA LYS A 303 -41.92 -17.85 11.56
C LYS A 303 -42.24 -18.42 12.93
N THR A 304 -41.48 -18.02 13.95
CA THR A 304 -41.64 -18.53 15.33
C THR A 304 -42.59 -17.68 16.18
N ARG A 305 -42.97 -16.50 15.70
CA ARG A 305 -43.77 -15.49 16.41
C ARG A 305 -43.14 -15.06 17.75
N VAL A 306 -41.82 -15.16 17.86
CA VAL A 306 -41.06 -14.76 19.05
C VAL A 306 -40.60 -13.32 18.89
N MET A 307 -40.90 -12.49 19.90
CA MET A 307 -40.39 -11.14 20.05
C MET A 307 -39.23 -11.14 21.05
N LYS A 308 -38.11 -10.55 20.67
CA LYS A 308 -36.94 -10.31 21.53
C LYS A 308 -36.86 -8.81 21.83
N TYR A 309 -36.67 -8.47 23.10
CA TYR A 309 -36.34 -7.13 23.55
C TYR A 309 -34.92 -7.15 24.09
N LEU A 310 -34.03 -6.34 23.51
CA LEU A 310 -32.64 -6.20 23.96
C LEU A 310 -32.41 -4.80 24.52
N VAL A 311 -31.66 -4.71 25.61
CA VAL A 311 -31.16 -3.47 26.22
C VAL A 311 -29.63 -3.51 26.20
N SER A 312 -28.99 -2.40 25.84
CA SER A 312 -27.53 -2.32 25.80
C SER A 312 -26.95 -2.05 27.19
N ASP A 313 -25.89 -2.79 27.53
CA ASP A 313 -25.09 -2.61 28.75
C ASP A 313 -23.97 -1.57 28.57
N ARG A 314 -23.78 -1.05 27.34
CA ARG A 314 -22.71 -0.14 26.98
C ARG A 314 -23.23 1.27 26.72
N ARG A 315 -22.44 2.26 27.13
CA ARG A 315 -22.67 3.68 26.81
C ARG A 315 -22.65 3.94 25.30
N ASP A 316 -21.81 3.21 24.57
CA ASP A 316 -21.66 3.30 23.12
C ASP A 316 -22.69 2.48 22.33
N GLY A 317 -23.65 1.83 23.02
CA GLY A 317 -24.73 1.02 22.44
C GLY A 317 -24.29 -0.35 21.90
N PHE A 318 -25.15 -0.97 21.10
CA PHE A 318 -24.92 -2.32 20.57
C PHE A 318 -23.81 -2.39 19.52
N LEU A 319 -23.13 -3.54 19.49
CA LEU A 319 -22.19 -3.93 18.44
C LEU A 319 -22.74 -5.15 17.69
N VAL A 320 -22.58 -5.18 16.36
CA VAL A 320 -23.07 -6.31 15.55
C VAL A 320 -21.90 -7.02 14.90
N LYS A 321 -21.85 -8.36 15.03
CA LYS A 321 -20.85 -9.22 14.39
C LYS A 321 -21.55 -10.39 13.72
N GLY A 322 -21.52 -10.43 12.39
CA GLY A 322 -22.28 -11.41 11.62
C GLY A 322 -23.77 -11.20 11.84
N SER A 323 -24.45 -12.18 12.43
CA SER A 323 -25.87 -12.09 12.80
C SER A 323 -26.12 -12.08 14.30
N THR A 324 -25.09 -11.85 15.12
CA THR A 324 -25.20 -11.77 16.59
C THR A 324 -25.02 -10.33 17.05
N ILE A 325 -25.88 -9.88 17.96
CA ILE A 325 -25.79 -8.60 18.64
C ILE A 325 -25.03 -8.80 19.95
N HIS A 326 -24.01 -7.96 20.16
CA HIS A 326 -23.13 -7.94 21.32
C HIS A 326 -23.33 -6.66 22.12
N GLY A 327 -22.99 -6.70 23.41
CA GLY A 327 -23.17 -5.58 24.33
C GLY A 327 -24.65 -5.38 24.69
N TYR A 328 -25.30 -6.46 25.12
CA TYR A 328 -26.65 -6.44 25.65
C TYR A 328 -26.66 -7.01 27.06
N ASP A 329 -27.49 -6.43 27.92
CA ASP A 329 -27.69 -6.87 29.29
C ASP A 329 -28.54 -8.15 29.32
N GLN A 330 -28.01 -9.23 29.90
CA GLN A 330 -28.70 -10.53 29.95
C GLN A 330 -29.87 -10.58 30.94
N GLU A 331 -29.88 -9.71 31.94
CA GLU A 331 -30.94 -9.64 32.95
C GLU A 331 -32.12 -8.80 32.46
N GLU A 332 -31.83 -7.65 31.83
CA GLU A 332 -32.87 -6.77 31.31
C GLU A 332 -33.43 -7.21 29.95
N SER A 333 -32.65 -7.99 29.18
CA SER A 333 -33.06 -8.47 27.87
C SER A 333 -33.76 -9.82 27.93
N PHE A 334 -34.87 -9.96 27.20
CA PHE A 334 -35.67 -11.17 27.24
C PHE A 334 -36.43 -11.42 25.95
N LYS A 335 -36.97 -12.63 25.80
CA LYS A 335 -37.85 -12.99 24.69
C LYS A 335 -39.17 -13.58 25.18
N LYS A 336 -40.24 -13.30 24.45
CA LYS A 336 -41.59 -13.85 24.64
C LYS A 336 -42.22 -14.23 23.31
N MET A 337 -42.98 -15.31 23.31
CA MET A 337 -43.82 -15.69 22.17
C MET A 337 -45.11 -14.85 22.16
N LEU A 338 -45.51 -14.38 20.98
CA LEU A 338 -46.72 -13.60 20.78
C LEU A 338 -47.86 -14.49 20.30
N ARG A 339 -48.95 -14.58 21.09
CA ARG A 339 -50.18 -15.29 20.68
C ARG A 339 -51.04 -14.49 19.69
N LYS A 340 -50.99 -13.16 19.79
CA LYS A 340 -51.63 -12.22 18.87
C LYS A 340 -50.57 -11.21 18.39
N PRO A 341 -49.74 -11.57 17.38
CA PRO A 341 -48.63 -10.73 16.95
C PRO A 341 -49.06 -9.35 16.46
N GLU A 342 -50.12 -9.26 15.66
CA GLU A 342 -50.59 -8.02 15.03
C GLU A 342 -50.86 -6.90 16.05
N ALA A 343 -51.63 -7.19 17.11
CA ALA A 343 -51.94 -6.22 18.15
C ALA A 343 -50.70 -5.73 18.92
N MET A 344 -49.75 -6.64 19.19
CA MET A 344 -48.51 -6.27 19.90
C MET A 344 -47.57 -5.48 19.01
N ILE A 345 -47.48 -5.82 17.72
CA ILE A 345 -46.65 -5.11 16.74
C ILE A 345 -47.15 -3.68 16.56
N GLU A 346 -48.47 -3.49 16.41
CA GLU A 346 -49.09 -2.17 16.32
C GLU A 346 -48.82 -1.33 17.58
N THR A 347 -48.95 -1.96 18.75
CA THR A 347 -48.66 -1.36 20.05
C THR A 347 -47.21 -0.90 20.15
N ILE A 348 -46.23 -1.76 19.81
CA ILE A 348 -44.81 -1.40 19.87
C ILE A 348 -44.50 -0.26 18.89
N GLY A 349 -45.10 -0.27 17.70
CA GLY A 349 -44.97 0.79 16.71
C GLY A 349 -45.42 2.15 17.25
N LYS A 350 -46.65 2.22 17.79
CA LYS A 350 -47.32 3.48 18.15
C LYS A 350 -47.03 3.98 19.57
N ALA A 351 -46.78 3.08 20.54
CA ALA A 351 -46.64 3.46 21.94
C ALA A 351 -45.25 4.04 22.28
N THR A 352 -45.20 4.81 23.37
CA THR A 352 -43.94 5.26 23.99
C THR A 352 -43.15 4.07 24.56
N LYS A 353 -41.83 4.21 24.70
CA LYS A 353 -40.92 3.17 25.23
C LYS A 353 -41.46 2.49 26.49
N SER A 354 -41.83 3.29 27.50
CA SER A 354 -42.29 2.80 28.79
C SER A 354 -43.60 2.01 28.68
N LYS A 355 -44.57 2.52 27.89
CA LYS A 355 -45.86 1.86 27.69
C LYS A 355 -45.71 0.55 26.90
N ALA A 356 -44.93 0.55 25.82
CA ALA A 356 -44.65 -0.64 25.01
C ALA A 356 -43.97 -1.75 25.83
N LEU A 357 -42.99 -1.39 26.68
CA LEU A 357 -42.30 -2.35 27.54
C LEU A 357 -43.22 -2.91 28.62
N LYS A 358 -44.05 -2.06 29.26
CA LYS A 358 -45.01 -2.50 30.28
C LYS A 358 -46.02 -3.50 29.70
N GLU A 359 -46.57 -3.21 28.53
CA GLU A 359 -47.52 -4.10 27.85
C GLU A 359 -46.85 -5.41 27.39
N PHE A 360 -45.60 -5.35 26.91
CA PHE A 360 -44.85 -6.55 26.54
C PHE A 360 -44.53 -7.43 27.76
N LYS A 361 -44.16 -6.82 28.90
CA LYS A 361 -43.95 -7.53 30.17
C LYS A 361 -45.25 -8.11 30.73
N ALA A 362 -46.40 -7.44 30.54
CA ALA A 362 -47.70 -7.91 31.03
C ALA A 362 -48.28 -9.13 30.28
N LEU A 363 -47.70 -9.51 29.13
CA LEU A 363 -48.11 -10.73 28.42
C LEU A 363 -47.98 -11.97 29.32
N LYS A 364 -49.05 -12.77 29.38
CA LYS A 364 -49.12 -14.05 30.14
C LYS A 364 -48.16 -15.13 29.65
N THR A 365 -47.50 -14.94 28.51
CA THR A 365 -46.54 -15.90 27.97
C THR A 365 -45.25 -15.92 28.77
N LYS A 366 -44.68 -17.12 28.96
CA LYS A 366 -43.47 -17.33 29.75
C LYS A 366 -42.31 -16.51 29.16
N GLN A 367 -41.63 -15.76 30.02
CA GLN A 367 -40.40 -15.05 29.69
C GLN A 367 -39.24 -16.04 29.65
N SER A 368 -38.35 -15.89 28.66
CA SER A 368 -37.14 -16.71 28.52
C SER A 368 -35.94 -15.85 28.12
N THR A 369 -34.74 -16.36 28.35
CA THR A 369 -33.49 -15.69 27.98
C THR A 369 -33.33 -15.61 26.46
N THR A 370 -32.68 -14.54 26.00
CA THR A 370 -32.44 -14.26 24.59
C THR A 370 -30.99 -14.56 24.21
N ASP A 371 -30.78 -15.06 23.00
CA ASP A 371 -29.46 -15.31 22.42
C ASP A 371 -28.94 -14.11 21.61
N ALA A 372 -29.74 -13.04 21.51
CA ALA A 372 -29.47 -11.83 20.74
C ALA A 372 -29.04 -12.06 19.27
N ARG A 373 -29.47 -13.19 18.67
CA ARG A 373 -29.21 -13.51 17.25
C ARG A 373 -30.36 -13.07 16.34
N ILE A 374 -30.00 -12.60 15.15
CA ILE A 374 -30.89 -12.30 14.03
C ILE A 374 -30.73 -13.39 12.98
N ASN A 375 -31.82 -13.72 12.29
CA ASN A 375 -31.83 -14.62 11.14
C ASN A 375 -32.68 -14.04 10.00
N ARG A 376 -32.71 -14.74 8.86
CA ARG A 376 -33.46 -14.32 7.65
C ARG A 376 -34.96 -14.11 7.86
N ASP A 377 -35.54 -14.67 8.93
CA ASP A 377 -36.96 -14.55 9.27
C ASP A 377 -37.22 -13.48 10.34
N THR A 378 -36.20 -12.72 10.75
CA THR A 378 -36.28 -11.71 11.80
C THR A 378 -36.40 -10.31 11.20
N VAL A 379 -37.45 -9.58 11.61
CA VAL A 379 -37.70 -8.17 11.31
C VAL A 379 -37.20 -7.32 12.47
N ILE A 380 -36.46 -6.26 12.17
CA ILE A 380 -36.08 -5.23 13.15
C ILE A 380 -37.23 -4.24 13.26
N LEU A 381 -38.05 -4.36 14.30
CA LEU A 381 -39.33 -3.65 14.39
C LEU A 381 -39.19 -2.20 14.86
N LYS A 382 -38.42 -1.99 15.93
CA LYS A 382 -38.27 -0.66 16.52
C LYS A 382 -36.93 -0.55 17.23
N ILE A 383 -36.28 0.59 17.03
CA ILE A 383 -35.00 0.94 17.64
C ILE A 383 -35.26 2.10 18.59
N ILE A 384 -34.71 2.01 19.79
CA ILE A 384 -34.76 3.04 20.82
C ILE A 384 -33.34 3.57 20.99
N ARG A 385 -33.19 4.85 20.71
CA ARG A 385 -31.98 5.62 20.99
C ARG A 385 -32.06 6.32 22.33
#